data_AF-Q6CR03-F1
#
_entry.id   AF-Q6CR03-F1
#
_cell.length_a   1.000
_cell.length_b   1.000
_cell.length_c   1.000
_cell.angle_alpha   90.00
_cell.angle_beta   90.00
_cell.angle_gamma   90.00
#
_symmetry.space_group_name_H-M   'P 1'
#
loop_
_entity.id
_entity.type
_entity.pdbx_description
1 polymer ?
#
loop_
_entity_poly.entity_id
_entity_poly.type
_entity_poly.pdbx_seq_one_letter_code
_entity_poly.pdbx_strand_id
1 'polypeptide(L)'
;MVYSPLGVTYGFRSNLLLESFADYHKYHKKVNHKLQQLRGRLKLISKDSKNYKGQEKLDKITHEDYSKNRLYGFLMLLLAERDVAYVESIKATGRSRGHLRSLELKLMRTRIKKANRYCDRLISLSQGEDKWQIQAEIMIYEKLIRTEYELYGKKQVKFSDAEKISTHLALALAAVNFLVDSKLLKEGVADAVKSKYLYIFKEKANAFSVRDQQTYISRVIQANPEDQLLQLLQSHGFSFSVPETDASKSQSREISWRSYSATIEDSKVFEVYSELAELHNSSKLSNLNDKLFKWNRAIDLQKEYMTTCSEDDTDENNQILLTYLQYNAMVTGVERDSSLFESLLKQWERFDNKSFTSKLNKYKEVDHIIKNLKSLLSQIMDLPGVYSDSDLTNQVFLLKTYYETCFTSKLLANIYQSKKKYVESLALYVDCLQRIENAEESLINWDEIYLPSQLLSKGKITDLKKYITTGWRSVVALAEHKKSMEKNKKTRQFEPSLVEILESKVRPSDVSLDNLYPLAPRLLPIPPKPFLYDLAYNYFNIPDSTSVTEESVSSTTAEANQDDEPVKESKAPSKKGLFGLFRG
;
A
#
# COMPACT_ATOMS: atom_id res chain seq x y z
N MET A 1 -10.47 12.18 25.95
CA MET A 1 -9.75 10.94 25.60
C MET A 1 -9.24 10.34 26.90
N VAL A 2 -9.70 9.14 27.27
CA VAL A 2 -9.23 8.45 28.48
C VAL A 2 -7.73 8.17 28.31
N TYR A 3 -6.91 8.58 29.28
CA TYR A 3 -5.46 8.37 29.25
C TYR A 3 -5.15 6.87 29.33
N SER A 4 -4.35 6.36 28.38
CA SER A 4 -3.96 4.95 28.25
C SER A 4 -2.46 4.89 27.89
N PRO A 5 -1.57 4.42 28.80
CA PRO A 5 -0.14 4.29 28.53
C PRO A 5 0.21 3.48 27.26
N LEU A 6 -0.44 2.33 27.04
CA LEU A 6 -0.24 1.52 25.83
C LEU A 6 -0.83 2.22 24.60
N GLY A 7 -1.96 2.91 24.76
CA GLY A 7 -2.58 3.70 23.71
C GLY A 7 -1.70 4.86 23.22
N VAL A 8 -1.00 5.56 24.13
CA VAL A 8 -0.11 6.67 23.76
C VAL A 8 1.25 6.20 23.21
N THR A 9 1.62 4.96 23.48
CA THR A 9 2.86 4.36 22.97
C THR A 9 2.57 3.51 21.72
N TYR A 10 2.24 2.23 21.89
CA TYR A 10 1.98 1.30 20.79
C TYR A 10 0.77 1.69 19.94
N GLY A 11 -0.32 2.16 20.55
CA GLY A 11 -1.49 2.64 19.82
C GLY A 11 -1.19 3.88 18.96
N PHE A 12 -0.33 4.78 19.43
CA PHE A 12 0.04 5.95 18.64
C PHE A 12 1.02 5.60 17.51
N ARG A 13 1.93 4.64 17.76
CA ARG A 13 2.85 4.12 16.72
C ARG A 13 2.09 3.43 15.58
N SER A 14 1.12 2.57 15.89
CA SER A 14 0.36 1.83 14.87
C SER A 14 -0.43 2.77 13.97
N ASN A 15 -1.05 3.80 14.55
CA ASN A 15 -1.74 4.85 13.79
C ASN A 15 -0.83 5.65 12.83
N LEU A 16 0.48 5.67 13.09
CA LEU A 16 1.46 6.39 12.26
C LEU A 16 2.14 5.51 11.20
N LEU A 17 1.90 4.20 11.19
CA LEU A 17 2.48 3.24 10.23
C LEU A 17 4.00 3.43 10.04
N LEU A 18 4.74 3.38 11.16
CA LEU A 18 6.18 3.65 11.17
C LEU A 18 6.98 2.45 10.64
N GLU A 19 7.54 2.56 9.44
CA GLU A 19 8.32 1.48 8.81
C GLU A 19 9.78 1.85 8.58
N SER A 20 10.06 3.08 8.12
CA SER A 20 11.40 3.50 7.72
C SER A 20 12.17 4.22 8.83
N PHE A 21 13.49 4.32 8.67
CA PHE A 21 14.33 5.18 9.51
C PHE A 21 13.79 6.61 9.59
N ALA A 22 13.37 7.18 8.45
CA ALA A 22 12.87 8.55 8.39
C ALA A 22 11.59 8.73 9.22
N ASP A 23 10.72 7.72 9.25
CA ASP A 23 9.47 7.75 9.99
C ASP A 23 9.73 7.69 11.50
N TYR A 24 10.55 6.73 11.96
CA TYR A 24 10.96 6.66 13.36
C TYR A 24 11.73 7.91 13.81
N HIS A 25 12.55 8.49 12.93
CA HIS A 25 13.27 9.73 13.24
C HIS A 25 12.33 10.93 13.39
N LYS A 26 11.32 11.06 12.50
CA LYS A 26 10.27 12.09 12.63
C LYS A 26 9.45 11.86 13.90
N TYR A 27 9.08 10.62 14.20
CA TYR A 27 8.35 10.28 15.42
C TYR A 27 9.16 10.62 16.69
N HIS A 28 10.43 10.24 16.74
CA HIS A 28 11.35 10.63 17.80
C HIS A 28 11.43 12.16 18.00
N LYS A 29 11.49 12.94 16.91
CA LYS A 29 11.43 14.42 16.98
C LYS A 29 10.09 14.91 17.56
N LYS A 30 8.96 14.33 17.16
CA LYS A 30 7.63 14.66 17.71
C LYS A 30 7.56 14.38 19.21
N VAL A 31 8.06 13.23 19.67
CA VAL A 31 8.10 12.89 21.10
C VAL A 31 8.98 13.87 21.87
N ASN A 32 10.14 14.25 21.33
CA ASN A 32 11.01 15.26 21.95
C ASN A 32 10.33 16.63 22.10
N HIS A 33 9.59 17.07 21.07
CA HIS A 33 8.85 18.33 21.15
C HIS A 33 7.78 18.27 22.25
N LYS A 34 7.02 17.15 22.34
CA LYS A 34 6.06 16.93 23.43
C LYS A 34 6.74 16.93 24.80
N LEU A 35 7.90 16.29 24.94
CA LEU A 35 8.69 16.29 26.17
C LEU A 35 9.14 17.70 26.58
N GLN A 36 9.55 18.54 25.62
CA GLN A 36 9.94 19.92 25.88
C GLN A 36 8.75 20.73 26.42
N GLN A 37 7.57 20.60 25.79
CA GLN A 37 6.35 21.25 26.25
C GLN A 37 5.94 20.78 27.66
N LEU A 38 6.01 19.47 27.93
CA LEU A 38 5.69 18.91 29.25
C LEU A 38 6.66 19.40 30.33
N ARG A 39 7.97 19.45 30.04
CA ARG A 39 8.96 19.99 30.98
C ARG A 39 8.71 21.46 31.30
N GLY A 40 8.28 22.25 30.32
CA GLY A 40 7.84 23.63 30.54
C GLY A 40 6.62 23.71 31.44
N ARG A 41 5.57 22.93 31.13
CA ARG A 41 4.32 22.88 31.90
C ARG A 41 4.53 22.42 33.35
N LEU A 42 5.44 21.47 33.57
CA LEU A 42 5.78 20.94 34.90
C LEU A 42 6.88 21.77 35.60
N LYS A 43 7.32 22.89 35.02
CA LYS A 43 8.38 23.78 35.57
C LYS A 43 9.69 23.04 35.91
N LEU A 44 10.02 22.02 35.12
CA LEU A 44 11.21 21.19 35.23
C LEU A 44 12.41 21.73 34.44
N ILE A 45 12.23 22.83 33.70
CA ILE A 45 13.31 23.48 32.94
C ILE A 45 14.25 24.19 33.92
N SER A 46 15.52 23.80 33.95
CA SER A 46 16.57 24.56 34.62
C SER A 46 17.09 25.67 33.71
N LYS A 47 17.25 26.89 34.24
CA LYS A 47 17.85 28.03 33.53
C LYS A 47 19.37 28.09 33.70
N ASP A 48 19.90 27.48 34.75
CA ASP A 48 21.33 27.47 35.06
C ASP A 48 22.01 26.30 34.36
N SER A 49 22.69 26.59 33.25
CA SER A 49 23.44 25.60 32.47
C SER A 49 24.78 25.22 33.12
N LYS A 50 25.32 26.04 34.02
CA LYS A 50 26.63 25.81 34.66
C LYS A 50 26.53 24.78 35.78
N ASN A 51 25.43 24.80 36.56
CA ASN A 51 25.16 23.85 37.65
C ASN A 51 23.97 22.92 37.39
N TYR A 52 23.84 22.42 36.16
CA TYR A 52 22.69 21.63 35.74
C TYR A 52 22.40 20.41 36.63
N LYS A 53 23.43 19.62 37.01
CA LYS A 53 23.25 18.40 37.82
C LYS A 53 22.72 18.67 39.24
N GLY A 54 23.14 19.76 39.89
CA GLY A 54 22.67 20.12 41.24
C GLY A 54 21.23 20.64 41.26
N GLN A 55 20.80 21.23 40.13
CA GLN A 55 19.47 21.82 39.95
C GLN A 55 18.53 20.95 39.12
N GLU A 56 18.93 19.72 38.75
CA GLU A 56 18.06 18.82 38.00
C GLU A 56 16.85 18.42 38.85
N LYS A 57 15.69 18.92 38.45
CA LYS A 57 14.42 18.65 39.13
C LYS A 57 13.81 17.32 38.73
N LEU A 58 14.24 16.75 37.59
CA LEU A 58 13.73 15.48 37.11
C LEU A 58 13.97 14.38 38.15
N ASP A 59 15.17 14.30 38.73
CA ASP A 59 15.55 13.29 39.73
C ASP A 59 14.92 13.48 41.12
N LYS A 60 14.29 14.63 41.35
CA LYS A 60 13.61 14.95 42.62
C LYS A 60 12.10 14.69 42.59
N ILE A 61 11.54 14.25 41.46
CA ILE A 61 10.10 13.91 41.36
C ILE A 61 9.77 12.75 42.30
N THR A 62 8.77 12.94 43.15
CA THR A 62 8.30 12.00 44.16
C THR A 62 6.91 11.43 43.83
N HIS A 63 6.47 10.40 44.58
CA HIS A 63 5.13 9.83 44.45
C HIS A 63 4.03 10.88 44.70
N GLU A 64 4.23 11.81 45.64
CA GLU A 64 3.27 12.89 45.91
C GLU A 64 3.05 13.80 44.70
N ASP A 65 4.11 14.07 43.93
CA ASP A 65 4.00 14.87 42.70
C ASP A 65 3.16 14.15 41.65
N TYR A 66 3.33 12.82 41.53
CA TYR A 66 2.52 11.97 40.65
C TYR A 66 1.04 12.00 41.05
N SER A 67 0.73 11.79 42.34
CA SER A 67 -0.64 11.83 42.85
C SER A 67 -1.31 13.18 42.62
N LYS A 68 -0.58 14.29 42.78
CA LYS A 68 -1.07 15.64 42.46
C LYS A 68 -1.29 15.83 40.96
N ASN A 69 -0.40 15.30 40.12
CA ASN A 69 -0.45 15.48 38.67
C ASN A 69 0.13 14.29 37.89
N ARG A 70 -0.76 13.49 37.30
CA ARG A 70 -0.40 12.31 36.49
C ARG A 70 0.50 12.63 35.28
N LEU A 71 0.64 13.89 34.89
CA LEU A 71 1.58 14.32 33.86
C LEU A 71 3.04 14.02 34.22
N TYR A 72 3.41 13.89 35.50
CA TYR A 72 4.75 13.44 35.89
C TYR A 72 5.01 11.98 35.48
N GLY A 73 3.99 11.12 35.61
CA GLY A 73 4.03 9.75 35.07
C GLY A 73 4.12 9.75 33.55
N PHE A 74 3.28 10.56 32.90
CA PHE A 74 3.29 10.68 31.45
C PHE A 74 4.63 11.17 30.90
N LEU A 75 5.32 12.06 31.62
CA LEU A 75 6.67 12.50 31.31
C LEU A 75 7.66 11.33 31.31
N MET A 76 7.63 10.48 32.35
CA MET A 76 8.52 9.30 32.43
C MET A 76 8.22 8.30 31.31
N LEU A 77 6.95 8.05 31.01
CA LEU A 77 6.53 7.21 29.89
C LEU A 77 7.09 7.73 28.56
N LEU A 78 6.94 9.02 28.28
CA LEU A 78 7.45 9.61 27.04
C LEU A 78 8.99 9.66 26.97
N LEU A 79 9.69 9.72 28.11
CA LEU A 79 11.14 9.62 28.16
C LEU A 79 11.62 8.22 27.74
N ALA A 80 10.98 7.17 28.24
CA ALA A 80 11.22 5.81 27.79
C ALA A 80 10.88 5.67 26.29
N GLU A 81 9.70 6.12 25.89
CA GLU A 81 9.21 6.06 24.52
C GLU A 81 10.13 6.73 23.51
N ARG A 82 10.71 7.89 23.86
CA ARG A 82 11.71 8.57 23.05
C ARG A 82 12.92 7.68 22.79
N ASP A 83 13.51 7.12 23.85
CA ASP A 83 14.71 6.29 23.70
C ASP A 83 14.41 5.00 22.92
N VAL A 84 13.20 4.43 23.05
CA VAL A 84 12.73 3.27 22.25
C VAL A 84 12.51 3.64 20.79
N ALA A 85 11.88 4.77 20.49
CA ALA A 85 11.69 5.25 19.12
C ALA A 85 13.03 5.44 18.39
N TYR A 86 14.04 5.93 19.13
CA TYR A 86 15.39 6.07 18.60
C TYR A 86 16.06 4.70 18.36
N VAL A 87 15.87 3.75 19.26
CA VAL A 87 16.32 2.35 19.08
C VAL A 87 15.69 1.72 17.84
N GLU A 88 14.38 1.89 17.62
CA GLU A 88 13.71 1.38 16.41
C GLU A 88 14.25 2.03 15.13
N SER A 89 14.60 3.33 15.17
CA SER A 89 15.27 3.96 14.01
C SER A 89 16.60 3.29 13.68
N ILE A 90 17.41 2.94 14.69
CA ILE A 90 18.68 2.23 14.51
C ILE A 90 18.44 0.82 13.96
N LYS A 91 17.43 0.11 14.48
CA LYS A 91 17.06 -1.22 13.96
C LYS A 91 16.61 -1.13 12.50
N ALA A 92 15.81 -0.13 12.12
CA ALA A 92 15.38 0.07 10.73
C ALA A 92 16.57 0.30 9.80
N THR A 93 17.54 1.13 10.19
CA THR A 93 18.80 1.32 9.43
C THR A 93 19.63 0.04 9.36
N GLY A 94 19.66 -0.74 10.44
CA GLY A 94 20.34 -2.03 10.47
C GLY A 94 19.72 -3.02 9.48
N ARG A 95 18.38 -3.10 9.42
CA ARG A 95 17.64 -3.96 8.48
C ARG A 95 17.91 -3.58 7.03
N SER A 96 17.85 -2.28 6.69
CA SER A 96 18.11 -1.82 5.31
C SER A 96 19.54 -2.13 4.83
N ARG A 97 20.50 -2.24 5.76
CA ARG A 97 21.91 -2.55 5.46
C ARG A 97 22.25 -4.04 5.62
N GLY A 98 21.37 -4.84 6.23
CA GLY A 98 21.64 -6.24 6.58
C GLY A 98 22.54 -6.47 7.80
N HIS A 99 23.14 -5.43 8.38
CA HIS A 99 23.92 -5.54 9.62
C HIS A 99 23.86 -4.24 10.46
N LEU A 100 24.16 -4.32 11.75
CA LEU A 100 24.32 -3.19 12.67
C LEU A 100 25.81 -2.85 12.88
N ARG A 101 26.18 -1.56 12.97
CA ARG A 101 27.57 -1.15 13.29
C ARG A 101 27.84 -1.27 14.79
N SER A 102 29.10 -1.46 15.17
CA SER A 102 29.51 -1.54 16.59
C SER A 102 29.10 -0.30 17.41
N LEU A 103 29.27 0.91 16.85
CA LEU A 103 28.85 2.16 17.49
C LEU A 103 27.33 2.25 17.65
N GLU A 104 26.57 1.81 16.64
CA GLU A 104 25.10 1.78 16.68
C GLU A 104 24.60 0.78 17.73
N LEU A 105 25.22 -0.40 17.84
CA LEU A 105 24.93 -1.38 18.89
C LEU A 105 25.21 -0.80 20.29
N LYS A 106 26.34 -0.12 20.46
CA LYS A 106 26.68 0.55 21.73
C LYS A 106 25.62 1.61 22.08
N LEU A 107 25.22 2.41 21.10
CA LEU A 107 24.20 3.44 21.29
C LEU A 107 22.83 2.82 21.61
N MET A 108 22.40 1.80 20.87
CA MET A 108 21.16 1.06 21.12
C MET A 108 21.11 0.55 22.56
N ARG A 109 22.17 -0.12 23.04
CA ARG A 109 22.28 -0.59 24.42
C ARG A 109 22.12 0.52 25.45
N THR A 110 22.80 1.64 25.25
CA THR A 110 22.71 2.78 26.19
C THR A 110 21.30 3.36 26.24
N ARG A 111 20.58 3.36 25.12
CA ARG A 111 19.24 3.92 24.99
C ARG A 111 18.20 3.00 25.63
N ILE A 112 18.24 1.70 25.36
CA ILE A 112 17.34 0.73 26.00
C ILE A 112 17.57 0.69 27.52
N LYS A 113 18.83 0.73 27.97
CA LYS A 113 19.15 0.81 29.41
C LYS A 113 18.57 2.07 30.07
N LYS A 114 18.53 3.20 29.35
CA LYS A 114 17.86 4.42 29.84
C LYS A 114 16.34 4.26 29.86
N ALA A 115 15.76 3.66 28.83
CA ALA A 115 14.32 3.39 28.78
C ALA A 115 13.86 2.52 29.97
N ASN A 116 14.60 1.45 30.30
CA ASN A 116 14.34 0.64 31.49
C ASN A 116 14.36 1.47 32.78
N ARG A 117 15.41 2.29 32.99
CA ARG A 117 15.48 3.16 34.18
C ARG A 117 14.28 4.11 34.32
N TYR A 118 13.77 4.63 33.20
CA TYR A 118 12.58 5.45 33.21
C TYR A 118 11.31 4.63 33.50
N CYS A 119 11.24 3.38 33.06
CA CYS A 119 10.14 2.47 33.39
C CYS A 119 10.15 2.06 34.86
N ASP A 120 11.32 1.67 35.40
CA ASP A 120 11.48 1.33 36.83
C ASP A 120 11.01 2.50 37.72
N ARG A 121 11.39 3.72 37.32
CA ARG A 121 10.97 4.93 38.00
C ARG A 121 9.48 5.24 37.81
N LEU A 122 8.92 4.97 36.63
CA LEU A 122 7.50 5.14 36.40
C LEU A 122 6.70 4.20 37.32
N ILE A 123 7.12 2.94 37.45
CA ILE A 123 6.50 1.97 38.36
C ILE A 123 6.55 2.49 39.80
N SER A 124 7.71 2.93 40.28
CA SER A 124 7.84 3.42 41.66
C SER A 124 6.99 4.67 41.94
N LEU A 125 6.82 5.54 40.94
CA LEU A 125 5.94 6.71 41.05
C LEU A 125 4.44 6.36 40.98
N SER A 126 4.07 5.23 40.34
CA SER A 126 2.67 4.85 40.10
C SER A 126 2.09 3.84 41.11
N GLN A 127 2.78 3.54 42.21
CA GLN A 127 2.37 2.49 43.16
C GLN A 127 0.99 2.70 43.79
N GLY A 128 0.50 3.95 43.87
CA GLY A 128 -0.83 4.31 44.37
C GLY A 128 -1.74 4.97 43.32
N GLU A 129 -1.68 4.54 42.07
CA GLU A 129 -2.57 5.07 41.01
C GLU A 129 -4.03 4.63 41.24
N ASP A 130 -4.96 5.59 41.29
CA ASP A 130 -6.38 5.33 41.57
C ASP A 130 -7.03 4.36 40.58
N LYS A 131 -6.54 4.36 39.32
CA LYS A 131 -7.06 3.52 38.25
C LYS A 131 -6.14 2.34 38.00
N TRP A 132 -6.55 1.18 38.50
CA TRP A 132 -5.82 -0.08 38.33
C TRP A 132 -5.48 -0.38 36.86
N GLN A 133 -6.34 0.02 35.90
CA GLN A 133 -6.08 -0.22 34.48
C GLN A 133 -4.83 0.52 33.99
N ILE A 134 -4.62 1.76 34.45
CA ILE A 134 -3.44 2.55 34.08
C ILE A 134 -2.19 1.88 34.67
N GLN A 135 -2.27 1.39 35.90
CA GLN A 135 -1.19 0.67 36.56
C GLN A 135 -0.86 -0.63 35.81
N ALA A 136 -1.86 -1.42 35.43
CA ALA A 136 -1.69 -2.61 34.60
C ALA A 136 -1.01 -2.28 33.27
N GLU A 137 -1.47 -1.24 32.55
CA GLU A 137 -0.86 -0.81 31.30
C GLU A 137 0.60 -0.35 31.45
N ILE A 138 0.94 0.34 32.55
CA ILE A 138 2.33 0.73 32.87
C ILE A 138 3.20 -0.52 33.06
N MET A 139 2.71 -1.50 33.81
CA MET A 139 3.44 -2.73 34.11
C MET A 139 3.60 -3.60 32.85
N ILE A 140 2.57 -3.69 32.00
CA ILE A 140 2.69 -4.32 30.68
C ILE A 140 3.76 -3.62 29.85
N TYR A 141 3.72 -2.29 29.76
CA TYR A 141 4.74 -1.52 29.02
C TYR A 141 6.14 -1.83 29.57
N GLU A 142 6.31 -1.88 30.88
CA GLU A 142 7.58 -2.21 31.50
C GLU A 142 8.08 -3.62 31.13
N LYS A 143 7.24 -4.65 31.18
CA LYS A 143 7.60 -6.01 30.72
C LYS A 143 8.06 -5.98 29.25
N LEU A 144 7.39 -5.22 28.39
CA LEU A 144 7.79 -5.06 26.98
C LEU A 144 9.13 -4.31 26.79
N ILE A 145 9.51 -3.40 27.69
CA ILE A 145 10.84 -2.74 27.62
C ILE A 145 11.92 -3.66 28.23
N ARG A 146 11.59 -4.45 29.24
CA ARG A 146 12.49 -5.49 29.77
C ARG A 146 12.84 -6.52 28.70
N THR A 147 11.88 -6.95 27.88
CA THR A 147 12.15 -7.90 26.79
C THR A 147 13.10 -7.28 25.75
N GLU A 148 12.90 -6.01 25.39
CA GLU A 148 13.83 -5.27 24.52
C GLU A 148 15.24 -5.17 25.10
N TYR A 149 15.36 -4.99 26.41
CA TYR A 149 16.64 -4.97 27.10
C TYR A 149 17.34 -6.33 27.14
N GLU A 150 16.58 -7.40 27.33
CA GLU A 150 17.10 -8.77 27.30
C GLU A 150 17.54 -9.21 25.90
N LEU A 151 16.88 -8.71 24.85
CA LEU A 151 17.26 -8.94 23.46
C LEU A 151 18.49 -8.12 23.05
N TYR A 152 18.49 -6.81 23.33
CA TYR A 152 19.44 -5.89 22.68
C TYR A 152 20.27 -5.05 23.66
N GLY A 153 19.90 -4.99 24.94
CA GLY A 153 20.53 -4.16 25.97
C GLY A 153 21.83 -4.72 26.55
N LYS A 154 22.01 -6.05 26.56
CA LYS A 154 23.20 -6.73 27.10
C LYS A 154 24.38 -6.74 26.13
N LYS A 155 25.61 -6.81 26.66
CA LYS A 155 26.86 -6.81 25.85
C LYS A 155 26.98 -8.05 24.95
N GLN A 156 26.38 -9.17 25.36
CA GLN A 156 26.39 -10.43 24.62
C GLN A 156 24.96 -10.74 24.13
N VAL A 157 24.61 -10.28 22.93
CA VAL A 157 23.31 -10.56 22.29
C VAL A 157 23.15 -12.07 21.99
N LYS A 158 24.27 -12.80 21.89
CA LYS A 158 24.29 -14.25 21.62
C LYS A 158 23.73 -15.12 22.76
N PHE A 159 23.60 -14.58 23.98
CA PHE A 159 23.06 -15.29 25.15
C PHE A 159 21.88 -14.52 25.72
N SER A 160 20.91 -14.25 24.86
CA SER A 160 19.62 -13.72 25.29
C SER A 160 18.94 -14.77 26.15
N ASP A 161 18.54 -14.40 27.37
CA ASP A 161 17.92 -15.30 28.34
C ASP A 161 16.50 -15.61 27.87
N ALA A 162 16.35 -16.71 27.12
CA ALA A 162 15.12 -17.09 26.45
C ALA A 162 13.96 -17.22 27.44
N GLU A 163 14.23 -17.79 28.62
CA GLU A 163 13.25 -17.98 29.70
C GLU A 163 12.76 -16.64 30.26
N LYS A 164 13.66 -15.68 30.53
CA LYS A 164 13.26 -14.34 30.96
C LYS A 164 12.44 -13.60 29.90
N ILE A 165 12.74 -13.80 28.62
CA ILE A 165 11.99 -13.15 27.53
C ILE A 165 10.60 -13.76 27.39
N SER A 166 10.52 -15.08 27.31
CA SER A 166 9.25 -15.79 27.14
C SER A 166 8.33 -15.58 28.35
N THR A 167 8.85 -15.53 29.58
CA THR A 167 8.07 -15.21 30.78
C THR A 167 7.50 -13.79 30.75
N HIS A 168 8.33 -12.76 30.51
CA HIS A 168 7.84 -11.38 30.41
C HIS A 168 6.80 -11.21 29.29
N LEU A 169 7.01 -11.85 28.14
CA LEU A 169 6.07 -11.80 27.02
C LEU A 169 4.77 -12.56 27.30
N ALA A 170 4.84 -13.73 27.94
CA ALA A 170 3.66 -14.49 28.35
C ALA A 170 2.75 -13.65 29.26
N LEU A 171 3.33 -13.03 30.30
CA LEU A 171 2.60 -12.17 31.22
C LEU A 171 2.01 -10.93 30.51
N ALA A 172 2.81 -10.26 29.67
CA ALA A 172 2.35 -9.09 28.94
C ALA A 172 1.22 -9.42 27.95
N LEU A 173 1.34 -10.51 27.19
CA LEU A 173 0.32 -10.92 26.21
C LEU A 173 -0.96 -11.40 26.88
N ALA A 174 -0.87 -12.15 27.98
CA ALA A 174 -2.03 -12.57 28.77
C ALA A 174 -2.79 -11.37 29.35
N ALA A 175 -2.05 -10.41 29.93
CA ALA A 175 -2.61 -9.18 30.47
C ALA A 175 -3.28 -8.31 29.38
N VAL A 176 -2.64 -8.18 28.22
CA VAL A 176 -3.19 -7.43 27.08
C VAL A 176 -4.50 -8.06 26.60
N ASN A 177 -4.58 -9.39 26.47
CA ASN A 177 -5.81 -10.08 26.09
C ASN A 177 -6.93 -9.82 27.10
N PHE A 178 -6.65 -9.98 28.39
CA PHE A 178 -7.64 -9.74 29.44
C PHE A 178 -8.17 -8.30 29.45
N LEU A 179 -7.31 -7.30 29.24
CA LEU A 179 -7.74 -5.90 29.16
C LEU A 179 -8.61 -5.62 27.92
N VAL A 180 -8.39 -6.33 26.81
CA VAL A 180 -9.27 -6.24 25.63
C VAL A 180 -10.61 -6.91 25.89
N ASP A 181 -10.62 -8.10 26.48
CA ASP A 181 -11.84 -8.84 26.81
C ASP A 181 -12.71 -8.06 27.81
N SER A 182 -12.06 -7.37 28.74
CA SER A 182 -12.69 -6.46 29.71
C SER A 182 -13.11 -5.11 29.10
N LYS A 183 -12.88 -4.88 27.80
CA LYS A 183 -13.15 -3.61 27.07
C LYS A 183 -12.41 -2.39 27.63
N LEU A 184 -11.31 -2.61 28.35
CA LEU A 184 -10.49 -1.56 28.96
C LEU A 184 -9.38 -1.07 28.02
N LEU A 185 -8.95 -1.94 27.09
CA LEU A 185 -7.96 -1.64 26.06
C LEU A 185 -8.59 -1.80 24.66
N LYS A 186 -8.24 -0.91 23.72
CA LYS A 186 -8.70 -1.02 22.34
C LYS A 186 -8.00 -2.17 21.62
N GLU A 187 -8.76 -2.95 20.84
CA GLU A 187 -8.27 -4.10 20.06
C GLU A 187 -7.05 -3.72 19.19
N GLY A 188 -7.11 -2.60 18.46
CA GLY A 188 -5.98 -2.15 17.62
C GLY A 188 -4.69 -1.80 18.38
N VAL A 189 -4.74 -1.56 19.70
CA VAL A 189 -3.53 -1.40 20.52
C VAL A 189 -2.93 -2.77 20.85
N ALA A 190 -3.78 -3.75 21.17
CA ALA A 190 -3.36 -5.12 21.40
C ALA A 190 -2.74 -5.74 20.14
N ASP A 191 -3.33 -5.50 18.96
CA ASP A 191 -2.78 -5.96 17.67
C ASP A 191 -1.40 -5.36 17.39
N ALA A 192 -1.18 -4.09 17.77
CA ALA A 192 0.11 -3.43 17.63
C ALA A 192 1.19 -4.06 18.54
N VAL A 193 0.82 -4.53 19.73
CA VAL A 193 1.73 -5.27 20.62
C VAL A 193 1.97 -6.69 20.08
N LYS A 194 0.90 -7.41 19.70
CA LYS A 194 0.96 -8.79 19.19
C LYS A 194 1.80 -8.88 17.91
N SER A 195 1.57 -8.00 16.93
CA SER A 195 2.32 -7.98 15.67
C SER A 195 3.84 -7.85 15.86
N LYS A 196 4.27 -7.13 16.90
CA LYS A 196 5.70 -6.97 17.20
C LYS A 196 6.28 -8.14 18.00
N TYR A 197 5.55 -8.63 19.01
CA TYR A 197 6.13 -9.51 20.04
C TYR A 197 5.69 -10.97 19.94
N LEU A 198 4.62 -11.30 19.23
CA LEU A 198 4.09 -12.67 19.17
C LEU A 198 5.09 -13.65 18.55
N TYR A 199 5.76 -13.27 17.46
CA TYR A 199 6.78 -14.12 16.85
C TYR A 199 7.97 -14.37 17.79
N ILE A 200 8.44 -13.32 18.46
CA ILE A 200 9.54 -13.42 19.44
C ILE A 200 9.14 -14.36 20.59
N PHE A 201 7.90 -14.24 21.07
CA PHE A 201 7.36 -15.15 22.08
C PHE A 201 7.37 -16.59 21.60
N LYS A 202 6.82 -16.87 20.40
CA LYS A 202 6.80 -18.22 19.81
C LYS A 202 8.20 -18.82 19.70
N GLU A 203 9.15 -18.05 19.19
CA GLU A 203 10.55 -18.47 19.03
C GLU A 203 11.22 -18.75 20.38
N LYS A 204 11.08 -17.87 21.38
CA LYS A 204 11.76 -18.00 22.67
C LYS A 204 11.10 -19.00 23.62
N ALA A 205 9.79 -19.18 23.54
CA ALA A 205 9.05 -20.17 24.33
C ALA A 205 9.03 -21.56 23.66
N ASN A 206 9.52 -21.68 22.42
CA ASN A 206 9.35 -22.86 21.57
C ASN A 206 7.87 -23.31 21.50
N ALA A 207 6.97 -22.33 21.36
CA ALA A 207 5.52 -22.52 21.44
C ALA A 207 4.86 -21.96 20.17
N PHE A 208 4.80 -22.76 19.11
CA PHE A 208 4.33 -22.30 17.80
C PHE A 208 2.83 -22.50 17.60
N SER A 209 2.23 -23.56 18.19
CA SER A 209 0.78 -23.77 18.21
C SER A 209 0.10 -22.80 19.19
N VAL A 210 -1.18 -22.49 18.97
CA VAL A 210 -2.01 -21.73 19.93
C VAL A 210 -2.10 -22.48 21.26
N ARG A 211 -2.17 -23.81 21.22
CA ARG A 211 -2.24 -24.65 22.43
C ARG A 211 -0.94 -24.60 23.22
N ASP A 212 0.20 -24.70 22.55
CA ASP A 212 1.52 -24.59 23.20
C ASP A 212 1.67 -23.22 23.87
N GLN A 213 1.23 -22.15 23.20
CA GLN A 213 1.27 -20.80 23.74
C GLN A 213 0.42 -20.69 25.01
N GLN A 214 -0.81 -21.19 24.98
CA GLN A 214 -1.70 -21.18 26.14
C GLN A 214 -1.16 -22.04 27.29
N THR A 215 -0.61 -23.22 26.99
CA THR A 215 -0.01 -24.11 27.98
C THR A 215 1.26 -23.52 28.59
N TYR A 216 2.06 -22.83 27.78
CA TYR A 216 3.23 -22.11 28.28
C TYR A 216 2.81 -20.96 29.19
N ILE A 217 1.82 -20.17 28.78
CA ILE A 217 1.27 -19.07 29.58
C ILE A 217 0.71 -19.59 30.91
N SER A 218 -0.05 -20.69 30.91
CA SER A 218 -0.58 -21.26 32.16
C SER A 218 0.54 -21.70 33.11
N ARG A 219 1.59 -22.37 32.58
CA ARG A 219 2.77 -22.75 33.36
C ARG A 219 3.47 -21.52 33.95
N VAL A 220 3.64 -20.46 33.17
CA VAL A 220 4.27 -19.21 33.64
C VAL A 220 3.46 -18.55 34.75
N ILE A 221 2.13 -18.51 34.60
CA ILE A 221 1.22 -17.93 35.61
C ILE A 221 1.30 -18.72 36.92
N GLN A 222 1.32 -20.06 36.84
CA GLN A 222 1.46 -20.94 38.00
C GLN A 222 2.84 -20.82 38.68
N ALA A 223 3.91 -20.65 37.90
CA ALA A 223 5.27 -20.55 38.43
C ALA A 223 5.59 -19.18 39.06
N ASN A 224 4.82 -18.13 38.77
CA ASN A 224 5.11 -16.76 39.22
C ASN A 224 3.92 -16.11 39.95
N PRO A 225 3.40 -16.70 41.06
CA PRO A 225 2.24 -16.16 41.77
C PRO A 225 2.51 -14.78 42.41
N GLU A 226 3.78 -14.47 42.70
CA GLU A 226 4.20 -13.21 43.33
C GLU A 226 4.44 -12.06 42.34
N ASP A 227 4.20 -12.25 41.03
CA ASP A 227 4.38 -11.15 40.07
C ASP A 227 3.29 -10.08 40.30
N GLN A 228 3.73 -8.84 40.51
CA GLN A 228 2.84 -7.72 40.84
C GLN A 228 1.74 -7.50 39.78
N LEU A 229 2.00 -7.78 38.50
CA LEU A 229 0.99 -7.63 37.44
C LEU A 229 -0.07 -8.72 37.57
N LEU A 230 0.32 -9.96 37.87
CA LEU A 230 -0.63 -11.05 38.08
C LEU A 230 -1.50 -10.84 39.30
N GLN A 231 -0.92 -10.41 40.43
CA GLN A 231 -1.69 -10.09 41.64
C GLN A 231 -2.75 -9.01 41.37
N LEU A 232 -2.37 -7.97 40.62
CA LEU A 232 -3.27 -6.88 40.23
C LEU A 232 -4.35 -7.32 39.24
N LEU A 233 -4.06 -8.25 38.34
CA LEU A 233 -5.06 -8.80 37.41
C LEU A 233 -6.04 -9.73 38.12
N GLN A 234 -5.53 -10.61 39.01
CA GLN A 234 -6.34 -11.57 39.76
C GLN A 234 -7.33 -10.88 40.70
N SER A 235 -6.93 -9.78 41.36
CA SER A 235 -7.84 -8.99 42.21
C SER A 235 -9.02 -8.38 41.42
N HIS A 236 -8.90 -8.29 40.09
CA HIS A 236 -9.91 -7.75 39.19
C HIS A 236 -10.54 -8.80 38.27
N GLY A 237 -10.48 -10.08 38.64
CA GLY A 237 -11.24 -11.16 37.98
C GLY A 237 -10.49 -11.87 36.85
N PHE A 238 -9.17 -11.73 36.76
CA PHE A 238 -8.38 -12.52 35.81
C PHE A 238 -8.32 -13.98 36.23
N SER A 239 -8.93 -14.85 35.41
CA SER A 239 -8.76 -16.30 35.46
C SER A 239 -8.16 -16.77 34.15
N PHE A 240 -7.05 -17.51 34.21
CA PHE A 240 -6.45 -18.13 33.03
C PHE A 240 -6.66 -19.64 33.10
N SER A 241 -7.61 -20.14 32.31
CA SER A 241 -7.76 -21.56 32.02
C SER A 241 -7.23 -21.83 30.62
N VAL A 242 -6.46 -22.89 30.46
CA VAL A 242 -6.31 -23.49 29.12
C VAL A 242 -7.70 -24.01 28.76
N PRO A 243 -8.30 -23.61 27.64
CA PRO A 243 -9.51 -24.24 27.17
C PRO A 243 -9.25 -25.74 27.13
N GLU A 244 -9.95 -26.53 27.93
CA GLU A 244 -10.14 -27.93 27.64
C GLU A 244 -10.93 -27.96 26.35
N THR A 245 -10.24 -27.93 25.21
CA THR A 245 -10.84 -28.38 23.97
C THR A 245 -11.16 -29.83 24.19
N ASP A 246 -12.45 -30.12 24.30
CA ASP A 246 -13.06 -31.41 23.99
C ASP A 246 -12.15 -32.19 23.05
N ALA A 247 -11.41 -33.16 23.61
CA ALA A 247 -10.59 -34.11 22.85
C ALA A 247 -11.48 -35.11 22.06
N SER A 248 -12.66 -34.67 21.66
CA SER A 248 -13.77 -35.45 21.12
C SER A 248 -14.40 -34.77 19.91
N LYS A 249 -13.58 -34.12 19.08
CA LYS A 249 -13.80 -34.21 17.63
C LYS A 249 -12.59 -34.89 17.03
N SER A 250 -12.66 -36.22 17.01
CA SER A 250 -11.94 -37.05 16.05
C SER A 250 -12.29 -36.54 14.65
N GLN A 251 -11.58 -35.51 14.20
CA GLN A 251 -11.61 -35.09 12.81
C GLN A 251 -11.04 -36.26 12.00
N SER A 252 -11.72 -36.60 10.92
CA SER A 252 -11.25 -37.63 10.02
C SER A 252 -9.86 -37.23 9.51
N ARG A 253 -8.93 -38.18 9.52
CA ARG A 253 -7.66 -38.04 8.78
C ARG A 253 -7.87 -38.06 7.27
N GLU A 254 -9.09 -38.36 6.83
CA GLU A 254 -9.47 -38.38 5.43
C GLU A 254 -10.06 -37.04 5.01
N ILE A 255 -9.55 -36.53 3.89
CA ILE A 255 -10.01 -35.34 3.18
C ILE A 255 -10.67 -35.79 1.89
N SER A 256 -11.88 -35.31 1.63
CA SER A 256 -12.54 -35.41 0.33
C SER A 256 -12.41 -34.12 -0.46
N TRP A 257 -11.83 -34.18 -1.65
CA TRP A 257 -11.74 -33.08 -2.60
C TRP A 257 -12.26 -33.52 -3.97
N ARG A 258 -13.53 -33.19 -4.24
CA ARG A 258 -14.24 -33.57 -5.47
C ARG A 258 -14.25 -35.09 -5.65
N SER A 259 -13.77 -35.61 -6.77
CA SER A 259 -13.64 -37.05 -7.05
C SER A 259 -12.44 -37.70 -6.36
N TYR A 260 -11.62 -36.94 -5.65
CA TYR A 260 -10.42 -37.43 -4.99
C TYR A 260 -10.61 -37.50 -3.48
N SER A 261 -10.03 -38.53 -2.87
CA SER A 261 -9.92 -38.69 -1.42
C SER A 261 -8.46 -38.90 -1.05
N ALA A 262 -7.99 -38.25 0.00
CA ALA A 262 -6.64 -38.42 0.50
C ALA A 262 -6.62 -38.53 2.03
N THR A 263 -5.75 -39.39 2.54
CA THR A 263 -5.55 -39.60 3.98
C THR A 263 -4.27 -38.90 4.44
N ILE A 264 -4.40 -38.10 5.50
CA ILE A 264 -3.27 -37.45 6.17
C ILE A 264 -2.57 -38.49 7.06
N GLU A 265 -1.43 -38.99 6.58
CA GLU A 265 -0.61 -39.96 7.30
C GLU A 265 0.25 -39.29 8.38
N ASP A 266 0.92 -38.17 8.04
CA ASP A 266 1.79 -37.45 8.97
C ASP A 266 0.99 -36.75 10.08
N SER A 267 1.34 -37.07 11.33
CA SER A 267 0.76 -36.47 12.52
C SER A 267 0.99 -34.96 12.58
N LYS A 268 2.13 -34.45 12.08
CA LYS A 268 2.43 -33.01 12.12
C LYS A 268 1.58 -32.24 11.11
N VAL A 269 1.38 -32.79 9.91
CA VAL A 269 0.46 -32.23 8.91
C VAL A 269 -0.97 -32.23 9.45
N PHE A 270 -1.39 -33.32 10.11
CA PHE A 270 -2.72 -33.44 10.69
C PHE A 270 -2.98 -32.41 11.80
N GLU A 271 -2.02 -32.16 12.69
CA GLU A 271 -2.13 -31.12 13.71
C GLU A 271 -2.37 -29.74 13.08
N VAL A 272 -1.55 -29.34 12.12
CA VAL A 272 -1.69 -28.03 11.45
C VAL A 272 -3.03 -27.93 10.69
N TYR A 273 -3.45 -29.03 10.04
CA TYR A 273 -4.73 -29.11 9.36
C TYR A 273 -5.92 -29.00 10.32
N SER A 274 -5.85 -29.64 11.49
CA SER A 274 -6.90 -29.56 12.51
C SER A 274 -7.10 -28.13 13.01
N GLU A 275 -6.02 -27.38 13.19
CA GLU A 275 -6.08 -25.98 13.58
C GLU A 275 -6.59 -25.06 12.44
N LEU A 276 -6.49 -25.49 11.17
CA LEU A 276 -7.07 -24.78 10.02
C LEU A 276 -8.59 -24.98 9.99
N ALA A 277 -9.06 -26.20 10.28
CA ALA A 277 -10.48 -26.54 10.38
C ALA A 277 -11.22 -25.66 11.43
N GLU A 278 -10.56 -25.38 12.56
CA GLU A 278 -11.10 -24.50 13.61
C GLU A 278 -11.25 -23.03 13.17
N LEU A 279 -10.48 -22.58 12.19
CA LEU A 279 -10.50 -21.21 11.69
C LEU A 279 -11.55 -20.95 10.59
N HIS A 280 -12.35 -21.97 10.21
CA HIS A 280 -13.26 -21.91 9.06
C HIS A 280 -14.20 -20.70 9.04
N ASN A 281 -14.66 -20.21 10.20
CA ASN A 281 -15.76 -19.25 10.28
C ASN A 281 -15.35 -17.76 10.26
N SER A 282 -14.11 -17.43 9.91
CA SER A 282 -13.66 -16.04 9.90
C SER A 282 -13.05 -15.61 8.56
N SER A 283 -13.67 -14.58 7.96
CA SER A 283 -13.29 -13.92 6.71
C SER A 283 -12.56 -12.58 6.94
N LYS A 284 -12.13 -12.30 8.18
CA LYS A 284 -11.34 -11.11 8.51
C LYS A 284 -9.95 -11.22 7.86
N LEU A 285 -9.42 -10.10 7.36
CA LEU A 285 -8.10 -10.04 6.70
C LEU A 285 -6.95 -10.59 7.57
N SER A 286 -6.98 -10.32 8.88
CA SER A 286 -6.01 -10.89 9.85
C SER A 286 -6.02 -12.41 9.82
N ASN A 287 -7.21 -13.00 9.76
CA ASN A 287 -7.42 -14.42 9.86
C ASN A 287 -7.09 -15.11 8.52
N LEU A 288 -7.25 -14.41 7.39
CA LEU A 288 -6.79 -14.88 6.08
C LEU A 288 -5.26 -14.98 6.02
N ASN A 289 -4.53 -14.02 6.61
CA ASN A 289 -3.06 -14.11 6.68
C ASN A 289 -2.61 -15.28 7.54
N ASP A 290 -3.27 -15.49 8.69
CA ASP A 290 -2.97 -16.63 9.57
C ASP A 290 -3.31 -17.97 8.89
N LYS A 291 -4.45 -18.07 8.20
CA LYS A 291 -4.82 -19.24 7.38
C LYS A 291 -3.77 -19.53 6.32
N LEU A 292 -3.35 -18.52 5.56
CA LEU A 292 -2.35 -18.67 4.50
C LEU A 292 -1.00 -19.14 5.06
N PHE A 293 -0.58 -18.59 6.20
CA PHE A 293 0.63 -19.05 6.90
C PHE A 293 0.54 -20.53 7.30
N LYS A 294 -0.60 -20.97 7.86
CA LYS A 294 -0.81 -22.36 8.24
C LYS A 294 -0.88 -23.29 7.03
N TRP A 295 -1.54 -22.89 5.94
CA TRP A 295 -1.55 -23.65 4.69
C TRP A 295 -0.13 -23.85 4.14
N ASN A 296 0.67 -22.78 4.06
CA ASN A 296 2.06 -22.89 3.60
C ASN A 296 2.89 -23.81 4.50
N ARG A 297 2.71 -23.73 5.82
CA ARG A 297 3.36 -24.63 6.76
C ARG A 297 2.96 -26.09 6.54
N ALA A 298 1.67 -26.37 6.30
CA ALA A 298 1.20 -27.71 5.98
C ALA A 298 1.80 -28.22 4.67
N ILE A 299 1.92 -27.37 3.64
CA ILE A 299 2.57 -27.69 2.37
C ILE A 299 4.05 -28.02 2.58
N ASP A 300 4.78 -27.22 3.37
CA ASP A 300 6.20 -27.44 3.63
C ASP A 300 6.43 -28.76 4.39
N LEU A 301 5.60 -29.04 5.41
CA LEU A 301 5.64 -30.30 6.16
C LEU A 301 5.30 -31.51 5.27
N GLN A 302 4.29 -31.40 4.40
CA GLN A 302 3.92 -32.47 3.47
C GLN A 302 5.04 -32.73 2.46
N LYS A 303 5.70 -31.68 1.95
CA LYS A 303 6.88 -31.84 1.08
C LYS A 303 8.03 -32.51 1.79
N GLU A 304 8.31 -32.12 3.05
CA GLU A 304 9.34 -32.77 3.88
C GLU A 304 9.01 -34.26 4.09
N TYR A 305 7.75 -34.58 4.41
CA TYR A 305 7.28 -35.95 4.54
C TYR A 305 7.49 -36.76 3.26
N MET A 306 7.10 -36.23 2.09
CA MET A 306 7.31 -36.90 0.80
C MET A 306 8.80 -37.13 0.47
N THR A 307 9.70 -36.26 0.92
CA THR A 307 11.15 -36.50 0.73
C THR A 307 11.72 -37.59 1.62
N THR A 308 11.02 -37.94 2.71
CA THR A 308 11.46 -38.95 3.68
C THR A 308 10.84 -40.34 3.48
N CYS A 309 9.73 -40.43 2.75
CA CYS A 309 9.06 -41.70 2.43
C CYS A 309 9.61 -42.33 1.14
N SER A 310 9.75 -43.65 1.12
CA SER A 310 10.28 -44.45 -0.01
C SER A 310 9.21 -44.71 -1.10
N GLU A 311 9.65 -44.75 -2.36
CA GLU A 311 8.90 -44.67 -3.65
C GLU A 311 7.89 -45.82 -3.98
N ASP A 312 7.16 -46.40 -3.02
CA ASP A 312 6.12 -47.41 -3.31
C ASP A 312 4.72 -46.94 -2.85
N ASP A 313 3.70 -47.13 -3.71
CA ASP A 313 2.22 -47.03 -3.60
C ASP A 313 1.55 -45.87 -2.81
N THR A 314 2.30 -45.10 -2.03
CA THR A 314 1.85 -43.95 -1.23
C THR A 314 1.99 -42.62 -1.97
N ASP A 315 2.60 -42.63 -3.16
CA ASP A 315 2.85 -41.43 -3.96
C ASP A 315 1.56 -40.74 -4.44
N GLU A 316 0.55 -41.50 -4.87
CA GLU A 316 -0.70 -40.91 -5.36
C GLU A 316 -1.47 -40.19 -4.24
N ASN A 317 -1.63 -40.83 -3.08
CA ASN A 317 -2.26 -40.21 -1.90
C ASN A 317 -1.54 -38.92 -1.50
N ASN A 318 -0.21 -38.96 -1.43
CA ASN A 318 0.61 -37.83 -1.05
C ASN A 318 0.56 -36.67 -2.07
N GLN A 319 0.52 -36.98 -3.36
CA GLN A 319 0.36 -35.99 -4.43
C GLN A 319 -1.04 -35.35 -4.43
N ILE A 320 -2.10 -36.13 -4.21
CA ILE A 320 -3.48 -35.63 -4.05
C ILE A 320 -3.57 -34.71 -2.83
N LEU A 321 -2.99 -35.12 -1.70
CA LEU A 321 -2.96 -34.30 -0.50
C LEU A 321 -2.20 -32.99 -0.74
N LEU A 322 -1.02 -33.05 -1.37
CA LEU A 322 -0.23 -31.86 -1.67
C LEU A 322 -0.97 -30.88 -2.59
N THR A 323 -1.61 -31.38 -3.65
CA THR A 323 -2.40 -30.57 -4.57
C THR A 323 -3.61 -29.95 -3.89
N TYR A 324 -4.30 -30.70 -3.02
CA TYR A 324 -5.38 -30.16 -2.18
C TYR A 324 -4.89 -29.02 -1.27
N LEU A 325 -3.77 -29.19 -0.57
CA LEU A 325 -3.20 -28.16 0.31
C LEU A 325 -2.82 -26.91 -0.50
N GLN A 326 -2.18 -27.09 -1.66
CA GLN A 326 -1.80 -26.00 -2.57
C GLN A 326 -3.02 -25.26 -3.12
N TYR A 327 -4.06 -25.99 -3.54
CA TYR A 327 -5.32 -25.41 -4.01
C TYR A 327 -5.93 -24.49 -2.95
N ASN A 328 -6.11 -25.00 -1.72
CA ASN A 328 -6.71 -24.20 -0.63
C ASN A 328 -5.84 -23.01 -0.22
N ALA A 329 -4.51 -23.16 -0.23
CA ALA A 329 -3.58 -22.05 0.01
C ALA A 329 -3.77 -20.93 -1.03
N MET A 330 -3.85 -21.29 -2.31
CA MET A 330 -4.02 -20.34 -3.40
C MET A 330 -5.41 -19.70 -3.39
N VAL A 331 -6.49 -20.45 -3.14
CA VAL A 331 -7.84 -19.89 -2.99
C VAL A 331 -7.90 -18.91 -1.82
N THR A 332 -7.31 -19.25 -0.66
CA THR A 332 -7.19 -18.32 0.48
C THR A 332 -6.39 -17.06 0.10
N GLY A 333 -5.33 -17.22 -0.70
CA GLY A 333 -4.56 -16.11 -1.26
C GLY A 333 -5.40 -15.20 -2.16
N VAL A 334 -6.24 -15.78 -3.02
CA VAL A 334 -7.18 -15.05 -3.88
C VAL A 334 -8.23 -14.32 -3.05
N GLU A 335 -8.77 -14.92 -1.98
CA GLU A 335 -9.69 -14.24 -1.05
C GLU A 335 -9.05 -13.02 -0.37
N ARG A 336 -7.80 -13.17 0.10
CA ARG A 336 -7.03 -12.08 0.70
C ARG A 336 -6.85 -10.93 -0.29
N ASP A 337 -6.36 -11.23 -1.50
CA ASP A 337 -6.12 -10.20 -2.52
C ASP A 337 -7.41 -9.60 -3.07
N SER A 338 -8.50 -10.37 -3.15
CA SER A 338 -9.84 -9.86 -3.49
C SER A 338 -10.31 -8.81 -2.48
N SER A 339 -10.17 -9.09 -1.18
CA SER A 339 -10.52 -8.13 -0.12
C SER A 339 -9.68 -6.84 -0.21
N LEU A 340 -8.37 -6.97 -0.46
CA LEU A 340 -7.49 -5.82 -0.65
C LEU A 340 -7.87 -5.03 -1.92
N PHE A 341 -8.17 -5.72 -3.01
CA PHE A 341 -8.61 -5.11 -4.27
C PHE A 341 -9.90 -4.31 -4.09
N GLU A 342 -10.92 -4.87 -3.43
CA GLU A 342 -12.17 -4.16 -3.14
C GLU A 342 -11.94 -2.92 -2.26
N SER A 343 -11.05 -3.01 -1.26
CA SER A 343 -10.66 -1.88 -0.42
C SER A 343 -9.96 -0.78 -1.23
N LEU A 344 -9.02 -1.15 -2.10
CA LEU A 344 -8.29 -0.21 -2.96
C LEU A 344 -9.21 0.44 -4.00
N LEU A 345 -10.17 -0.30 -4.56
CA LEU A 345 -11.18 0.25 -5.47
C LEU A 345 -12.08 1.27 -4.77
N LYS A 346 -12.57 0.98 -3.56
CA LYS A 346 -13.35 1.95 -2.76
C LYS A 346 -12.54 3.20 -2.45
N GLN A 347 -11.23 3.06 -2.25
CA GLN A 347 -10.34 4.21 -2.11
C GLN A 347 -10.24 4.98 -3.43
N TRP A 348 -10.05 4.31 -4.56
CA TRP A 348 -9.99 4.95 -5.89
C TRP A 348 -11.24 5.78 -6.20
N GLU A 349 -12.43 5.27 -5.92
CA GLU A 349 -13.70 5.98 -6.14
C GLU A 349 -13.82 7.28 -5.32
N ARG A 350 -13.06 7.42 -4.23
CA ARG A 350 -13.04 8.64 -3.40
C ARG A 350 -12.00 9.67 -3.84
N PHE A 351 -11.25 9.43 -4.93
CA PHE A 351 -10.08 10.24 -5.32
C PHE A 351 -10.37 11.39 -6.29
N ASP A 352 -11.63 11.79 -6.50
CA ASP A 352 -12.01 12.72 -7.58
C ASP A 352 -11.22 14.05 -7.62
N ASN A 353 -10.78 14.59 -6.48
CA ASN A 353 -10.10 15.89 -6.39
C ASN A 353 -8.58 15.86 -6.08
N LYS A 354 -7.89 14.72 -6.30
CA LYS A 354 -6.44 14.61 -6.03
C LYS A 354 -5.57 14.74 -7.28
N SER A 355 -4.28 15.07 -7.08
CA SER A 355 -3.31 15.22 -8.17
C SER A 355 -3.22 13.96 -9.05
N PHE A 356 -2.91 14.15 -10.33
CA PHE A 356 -2.71 13.05 -11.28
C PHE A 356 -1.63 12.06 -10.80
N THR A 357 -0.56 12.56 -10.16
CA THR A 357 0.50 11.73 -9.57
C THR A 357 -0.02 10.81 -8.45
N SER A 358 -0.94 11.31 -7.61
CA SER A 358 -1.56 10.50 -6.55
C SER A 358 -2.48 9.43 -7.12
N LYS A 359 -3.23 9.76 -8.20
CA LYS A 359 -4.03 8.77 -8.94
C LYS A 359 -3.13 7.70 -9.56
N LEU A 360 -2.03 8.09 -10.21
CA LEU A 360 -1.10 7.12 -10.82
C LEU A 360 -0.46 6.17 -9.80
N ASN A 361 -0.11 6.65 -8.61
CA ASN A 361 0.41 5.79 -7.55
C ASN A 361 -0.64 4.77 -7.09
N LYS A 362 -1.89 5.20 -6.88
CA LYS A 362 -2.98 4.28 -6.54
C LYS A 362 -3.26 3.26 -7.65
N TYR A 363 -3.18 3.68 -8.91
CA TYR A 363 -3.26 2.77 -10.06
C TYR A 363 -2.18 1.69 -9.99
N LYS A 364 -0.93 2.04 -9.68
CA LYS A 364 0.18 1.07 -9.54
C LYS A 364 -0.02 0.11 -8.38
N GLU A 365 -0.56 0.57 -7.25
CA GLU A 365 -0.91 -0.30 -6.12
C GLU A 365 -1.96 -1.34 -6.55
N VAL A 366 -3.01 -0.91 -7.24
CA VAL A 366 -4.06 -1.80 -7.76
C VAL A 366 -3.51 -2.76 -8.82
N ASP A 367 -2.70 -2.28 -9.76
CA ASP A 367 -2.04 -3.07 -10.80
C ASP A 367 -1.19 -4.20 -10.21
N HIS A 368 -0.46 -3.93 -9.12
CA HIS A 368 0.33 -4.95 -8.42
C HIS A 368 -0.56 -6.07 -7.86
N ILE A 369 -1.67 -5.73 -7.19
CA ILE A 369 -2.60 -6.71 -6.64
C ILE A 369 -3.24 -7.57 -7.74
N ILE A 370 -3.61 -6.97 -8.87
CA ILE A 370 -4.20 -7.72 -9.99
C ILE A 370 -3.19 -8.64 -10.67
N LYS A 371 -1.93 -8.22 -10.80
CA LYS A 371 -0.86 -9.09 -11.31
C LYS A 371 -0.69 -10.32 -10.43
N ASN A 372 -0.74 -10.15 -9.11
CA ASN A 372 -0.73 -11.28 -8.17
C ASN A 372 -1.98 -12.16 -8.32
N LEU A 373 -3.19 -11.58 -8.34
CA LEU A 373 -4.43 -12.33 -8.56
C LEU A 373 -4.39 -13.15 -9.86
N LYS A 374 -3.97 -12.51 -10.95
CA LYS A 374 -3.82 -13.17 -12.27
C LYS A 374 -2.83 -14.33 -12.19
N SER A 375 -1.70 -14.13 -11.51
CA SER A 375 -0.69 -15.17 -11.34
C SER A 375 -1.22 -16.34 -10.52
N LEU A 376 -1.87 -16.07 -9.38
CA LEU A 376 -2.48 -17.10 -8.52
C LEU A 376 -3.58 -17.87 -9.26
N LEU A 377 -4.47 -17.19 -9.97
CA LEU A 377 -5.55 -17.83 -10.73
C LEU A 377 -5.01 -18.67 -11.89
N SER A 378 -3.93 -18.23 -12.56
CA SER A 378 -3.24 -19.08 -13.54
C SER A 378 -2.65 -20.34 -12.87
N GLN A 379 -1.95 -20.19 -11.75
CA GLN A 379 -1.38 -21.33 -11.03
C GLN A 379 -2.45 -22.31 -10.54
N ILE A 380 -3.64 -21.82 -10.15
CA ILE A 380 -4.79 -22.68 -9.80
C ILE A 380 -5.25 -23.48 -11.02
N MET A 381 -5.36 -22.86 -12.21
CA MET A 381 -5.74 -23.58 -13.43
C MET A 381 -4.71 -24.63 -13.85
N ASP A 382 -3.42 -24.39 -13.56
CA ASP A 382 -2.33 -25.30 -13.91
C ASP A 382 -2.20 -26.49 -12.93
N LEU A 383 -2.98 -26.52 -11.82
CA LEU A 383 -2.91 -27.61 -10.85
C LEU A 383 -3.45 -28.94 -11.42
N PRO A 384 -2.80 -30.08 -11.11
CA PRO A 384 -3.36 -31.40 -11.37
C PRO A 384 -4.72 -31.54 -10.66
N GLY A 385 -5.73 -32.05 -11.34
CA GLY A 385 -7.10 -32.16 -10.82
C GLY A 385 -7.99 -30.94 -11.09
N VAL A 386 -7.42 -29.73 -11.16
CA VAL A 386 -8.16 -28.54 -11.62
C VAL A 386 -8.13 -28.48 -13.14
N TYR A 387 -6.94 -28.62 -13.75
CA TYR A 387 -6.76 -28.59 -15.19
C TYR A 387 -7.62 -29.62 -15.94
N SER A 388 -7.83 -30.79 -15.34
CA SER A 388 -8.67 -31.87 -15.88
C SER A 388 -10.16 -31.61 -15.75
N ASP A 389 -10.57 -30.69 -14.88
CA ASP A 389 -11.97 -30.32 -14.67
C ASP A 389 -12.28 -29.05 -15.45
N SER A 390 -12.99 -29.22 -16.56
CA SER A 390 -13.38 -28.12 -17.44
C SER A 390 -14.24 -27.08 -16.73
N ASP A 391 -15.12 -27.50 -15.81
CA ASP A 391 -16.08 -26.61 -15.16
C ASP A 391 -15.38 -25.68 -14.18
N LEU A 392 -14.50 -26.21 -13.33
CA LEU A 392 -13.70 -25.39 -12.41
C LEU A 392 -12.70 -24.52 -13.17
N THR A 393 -12.05 -25.06 -14.20
CA THR A 393 -11.13 -24.28 -15.02
C THR A 393 -11.84 -23.09 -15.66
N ASN A 394 -13.05 -23.30 -16.21
CA ASN A 394 -13.87 -22.23 -16.77
C ASN A 394 -14.32 -21.22 -15.69
N GLN A 395 -14.68 -21.67 -14.49
CA GLN A 395 -15.03 -20.77 -13.37
C GLN A 395 -13.83 -19.92 -12.92
N VAL A 396 -12.64 -20.50 -12.81
CA VAL A 396 -11.41 -19.79 -12.45
C VAL A 396 -11.00 -18.83 -13.56
N PHE A 397 -11.16 -19.22 -14.83
CA PHE A 397 -10.95 -18.37 -15.99
C PHE A 397 -11.90 -17.16 -16.02
N LEU A 398 -13.18 -17.37 -15.72
CA LEU A 398 -14.17 -16.29 -15.59
C LEU A 398 -13.79 -15.34 -14.45
N LEU A 399 -13.38 -15.87 -13.29
CA LEU A 399 -12.94 -15.06 -12.15
C LEU A 399 -11.69 -14.22 -12.48
N LYS A 400 -10.73 -14.81 -13.21
CA LYS A 400 -9.53 -14.10 -13.71
C LYS A 400 -9.93 -12.98 -14.66
N THR A 401 -10.80 -13.27 -15.62
CA THR A 401 -11.32 -12.30 -16.59
C THR A 401 -12.10 -11.19 -15.89
N TYR A 402 -12.87 -11.50 -14.85
CA TYR A 402 -13.57 -10.52 -14.03
C TYR A 402 -12.62 -9.49 -13.39
N TYR A 403 -11.53 -9.91 -12.75
CA TYR A 403 -10.58 -8.96 -12.15
C TYR A 403 -9.86 -8.11 -13.20
N GLU A 404 -9.47 -8.71 -14.32
CA GLU A 404 -8.82 -7.99 -15.43
C GLU A 404 -9.75 -6.93 -16.03
N THR A 405 -11.00 -7.30 -16.34
CA THR A 405 -12.00 -6.40 -16.91
C THR A 405 -12.46 -5.33 -15.92
N CYS A 406 -12.54 -5.64 -14.63
CA CYS A 406 -12.84 -4.67 -13.58
C CYS A 406 -11.73 -3.61 -13.49
N PHE A 407 -10.47 -4.02 -13.56
CA PHE A 407 -9.34 -3.09 -13.55
C PHE A 407 -9.32 -2.15 -14.76
N THR A 408 -9.43 -2.71 -15.95
CA THR A 408 -9.37 -1.95 -17.20
C THR A 408 -10.56 -1.01 -17.32
N SER A 409 -11.78 -1.46 -17.00
CA SER A 409 -12.98 -0.62 -17.09
C SER A 409 -13.04 0.45 -15.99
N LYS A 410 -12.76 0.13 -14.72
CA LYS A 410 -12.91 1.09 -13.61
C LYS A 410 -11.74 2.06 -13.49
N LEU A 411 -10.51 1.63 -13.82
CA LEU A 411 -9.32 2.48 -13.67
C LEU A 411 -8.78 2.97 -15.01
N LEU A 412 -8.39 2.06 -15.91
CA LEU A 412 -7.67 2.45 -17.12
C LEU A 412 -8.54 3.30 -18.04
N ALA A 413 -9.77 2.86 -18.33
CA ALA A 413 -10.71 3.59 -19.18
C ALA A 413 -11.06 4.97 -18.59
N ASN A 414 -11.18 5.08 -17.26
CA ASN A 414 -11.38 6.35 -16.55
C ASN A 414 -10.18 7.31 -16.74
N ILE A 415 -8.95 6.81 -16.67
CA ILE A 415 -7.75 7.62 -16.92
C ILE A 415 -7.75 8.18 -18.35
N TYR A 416 -8.06 7.35 -19.36
CA TYR A 416 -8.15 7.82 -20.75
C TYR A 416 -9.28 8.85 -20.96
N GLN A 417 -10.43 8.62 -20.32
CA GLN A 417 -11.55 9.57 -20.31
C GLN A 417 -11.14 10.93 -19.70
N SER A 418 -10.41 10.92 -18.57
CA SER A 418 -9.90 12.15 -17.94
C SER A 418 -8.93 12.95 -18.83
N LYS A 419 -8.21 12.26 -19.72
CA LYS A 419 -7.31 12.85 -20.72
C LYS A 419 -8.02 13.25 -22.02
N LYS A 420 -9.36 13.18 -22.08
CA LYS A 420 -10.18 13.48 -23.28
C LYS A 420 -9.85 12.59 -24.50
N LYS A 421 -9.31 11.40 -24.23
CA LYS A 421 -9.01 10.33 -25.20
C LYS A 421 -10.17 9.34 -25.24
N TYR A 422 -11.29 9.80 -25.79
CA TYR A 422 -12.56 9.09 -25.70
C TYR A 422 -12.62 7.85 -26.59
N VAL A 423 -11.94 7.84 -27.74
CA VAL A 423 -11.91 6.67 -28.64
C VAL A 423 -11.17 5.51 -27.99
N GLU A 424 -10.02 5.77 -27.39
CA GLU A 424 -9.25 4.76 -26.67
C GLU A 424 -9.99 4.25 -25.44
N SER A 425 -10.66 5.15 -24.70
CA SER A 425 -11.52 4.76 -23.57
C SER A 425 -12.70 3.88 -24.03
N LEU A 426 -13.31 4.21 -25.17
CA LEU A 426 -14.41 3.42 -25.75
C LEU A 426 -13.96 2.02 -26.15
N ALA A 427 -12.81 1.92 -26.83
CA ALA A 427 -12.23 0.64 -27.25
C ALA A 427 -11.98 -0.28 -26.04
N LEU A 428 -11.48 0.28 -24.92
CA LEU A 428 -11.29 -0.47 -23.68
C LEU A 428 -12.62 -1.02 -23.14
N TYR A 429 -13.69 -0.22 -23.08
CA TYR A 429 -14.99 -0.72 -22.59
C TYR A 429 -15.58 -1.82 -23.48
N VAL A 430 -15.45 -1.69 -24.81
CA VAL A 430 -15.95 -2.70 -25.76
C VAL A 430 -15.17 -4.01 -25.61
N ASP A 431 -13.84 -3.95 -25.59
CA ASP A 431 -12.97 -5.13 -25.36
C ASP A 431 -13.29 -5.80 -24.02
N CYS A 432 -13.51 -5.01 -22.95
CA CYS A 432 -13.88 -5.56 -21.65
C CYS A 432 -15.23 -6.31 -21.69
N LEU A 433 -16.23 -5.75 -22.37
CA LEU A 433 -17.55 -6.36 -22.49
C LEU A 433 -17.48 -7.68 -23.26
N GLN A 434 -16.78 -7.69 -24.39
CA GLN A 434 -16.58 -8.89 -25.21
C GLN A 434 -15.85 -9.99 -24.42
N ARG A 435 -14.77 -9.65 -23.70
CA ARG A 435 -14.03 -10.64 -22.91
C ARG A 435 -14.87 -11.28 -21.81
N ILE A 436 -15.65 -10.48 -21.08
CA ILE A 436 -16.48 -11.01 -19.99
C ILE A 436 -17.67 -11.81 -20.53
N GLU A 437 -18.23 -11.43 -21.68
CA GLU A 437 -19.28 -12.20 -22.38
C GLU A 437 -18.75 -13.54 -22.87
N ASN A 438 -17.63 -13.57 -23.58
CA ASN A 438 -17.01 -14.81 -24.06
C ASN A 438 -16.62 -15.76 -22.91
N ALA A 439 -16.10 -15.21 -21.80
CA ALA A 439 -15.76 -16.00 -20.63
C ALA A 439 -17.01 -16.54 -19.90
N GLU A 440 -18.12 -15.81 -19.90
CA GLU A 440 -19.39 -16.26 -19.32
C GLU A 440 -20.08 -17.30 -20.20
N GLU A 441 -20.01 -17.18 -21.53
CA GLU A 441 -20.55 -18.18 -22.48
C GLU A 441 -19.85 -19.53 -22.36
N SER A 442 -18.58 -19.54 -21.94
CA SER A 442 -17.82 -20.76 -21.68
C SER A 442 -18.29 -21.50 -20.41
N LEU A 443 -19.17 -20.90 -19.60
CA LEU A 443 -19.70 -21.50 -18.38
C LEU A 443 -20.98 -22.30 -18.69
N ILE A 444 -20.97 -23.59 -18.36
CA ILE A 444 -22.07 -24.52 -18.67
C ILE A 444 -23.28 -24.30 -17.73
N ASN A 445 -23.05 -24.11 -16.44
CA ASN A 445 -24.11 -23.95 -15.45
C ASN A 445 -23.74 -22.96 -14.33
N TRP A 446 -24.65 -22.03 -14.05
CA TRP A 446 -24.55 -21.07 -12.94
C TRP A 446 -25.05 -21.66 -11.60
N ASP A 447 -25.75 -22.79 -11.61
CA ASP A 447 -26.31 -23.43 -10.41
C ASP A 447 -25.25 -24.23 -9.63
N GLU A 448 -24.14 -24.60 -10.27
CA GLU A 448 -23.04 -25.39 -9.68
C GLU A 448 -21.73 -24.58 -9.59
N ILE A 449 -21.72 -23.54 -8.74
CA ILE A 449 -20.51 -22.74 -8.49
C ILE A 449 -19.67 -23.39 -7.39
N TYR A 450 -18.45 -23.79 -7.74
CA TYR A 450 -17.51 -24.45 -6.82
C TYR A 450 -16.64 -23.46 -6.03
N LEU A 451 -16.47 -22.25 -6.56
CA LEU A 451 -15.72 -21.18 -5.90
C LEU A 451 -16.56 -20.51 -4.80
N PRO A 452 -15.92 -19.98 -3.73
CA PRO A 452 -16.61 -19.19 -2.72
C PRO A 452 -17.48 -18.08 -3.35
N SER A 453 -18.73 -17.96 -2.89
CA SER A 453 -19.70 -16.97 -3.40
C SER A 453 -19.21 -15.52 -3.30
N GLN A 454 -18.31 -15.25 -2.34
CA GLN A 454 -17.66 -13.96 -2.18
C GLN A 454 -16.69 -13.67 -3.35
N LEU A 455 -16.11 -14.68 -3.98
CA LEU A 455 -15.23 -14.52 -5.13
C LEU A 455 -16.01 -14.43 -6.43
N LEU A 456 -16.87 -15.42 -6.70
CA LEU A 456 -17.62 -15.52 -7.95
C LEU A 456 -19.12 -15.65 -7.66
N SER A 457 -19.92 -14.78 -8.28
CA SER A 457 -21.37 -14.87 -8.28
C SER A 457 -21.95 -14.21 -9.51
N LYS A 458 -23.11 -14.69 -9.95
CA LYS A 458 -23.87 -14.12 -11.08
C LYS A 458 -24.15 -12.63 -10.88
N GLY A 459 -24.48 -12.23 -9.65
CA GLY A 459 -24.68 -10.82 -9.27
C GLY A 459 -23.47 -9.95 -9.61
N LYS A 460 -22.27 -10.35 -9.18
CA LYS A 460 -21.03 -9.59 -9.45
C LYS A 460 -20.75 -9.41 -10.94
N ILE A 461 -20.96 -10.44 -11.76
CA ILE A 461 -20.77 -10.36 -13.21
C ILE A 461 -21.80 -9.40 -13.84
N THR A 462 -23.07 -9.53 -13.47
CA THR A 462 -24.12 -8.65 -14.00
C THR A 462 -23.90 -7.18 -13.61
N ASP A 463 -23.44 -6.91 -12.39
CA ASP A 463 -23.14 -5.55 -11.94
C ASP A 463 -21.94 -4.96 -12.69
N LEU A 464 -20.90 -5.77 -12.96
CA LEU A 464 -19.77 -5.34 -13.77
C LEU A 464 -20.20 -5.03 -15.22
N LYS A 465 -21.02 -5.89 -15.85
CA LYS A 465 -21.56 -5.63 -17.19
C LYS A 465 -22.40 -4.35 -17.24
N LYS A 466 -23.24 -4.10 -16.23
CA LYS A 466 -23.99 -2.84 -16.09
C LYS A 466 -23.06 -1.64 -15.95
N TYR A 467 -21.99 -1.76 -15.17
CA TYR A 467 -21.00 -0.69 -15.03
C TYR A 467 -20.30 -0.38 -16.36
N ILE A 468 -19.82 -1.41 -17.07
CA ILE A 468 -19.15 -1.29 -18.37
C ILE A 468 -20.07 -0.64 -19.40
N THR A 469 -21.33 -1.11 -19.51
CA THR A 469 -22.31 -0.56 -20.46
C THR A 469 -22.70 0.89 -20.14
N THR A 470 -22.79 1.25 -18.87
CA THR A 470 -23.03 2.64 -18.45
C THR A 470 -21.83 3.54 -18.77
N GLY A 471 -20.61 3.08 -18.46
CA GLY A 471 -19.37 3.77 -18.81
C GLY A 471 -19.22 3.98 -20.31
N TRP A 472 -19.45 2.93 -21.09
CA TRP A 472 -19.48 2.97 -22.55
C TRP A 472 -20.43 4.05 -23.09
N ARG A 473 -21.71 4.06 -22.67
CA ARG A 473 -22.69 5.09 -23.07
C ARG A 473 -22.24 6.50 -22.71
N SER A 474 -21.65 6.67 -21.52
CA SER A 474 -21.14 7.99 -21.08
C SER A 474 -20.00 8.50 -21.96
N VAL A 475 -19.09 7.62 -22.38
CA VAL A 475 -17.95 7.97 -23.25
C VAL A 475 -18.42 8.29 -24.66
N VAL A 476 -19.40 7.54 -25.19
CA VAL A 476 -20.03 7.86 -26.49
C VAL A 476 -20.61 9.27 -26.48
N ALA A 477 -21.42 9.62 -25.47
CA ALA A 477 -22.01 10.94 -25.35
C ALA A 477 -20.94 12.07 -25.27
N LEU A 478 -19.86 11.84 -24.51
CA LEU A 478 -18.75 12.79 -24.42
C LEU A 478 -17.97 12.93 -25.74
N ALA A 479 -17.78 11.83 -26.47
CA ALA A 479 -17.12 11.82 -27.76
C ALA A 479 -17.93 12.58 -28.81
N GLU A 480 -19.24 12.36 -28.85
CA GLU A 480 -20.16 13.09 -29.75
C GLU A 480 -20.22 14.58 -29.42
N HIS A 481 -20.28 14.93 -28.13
CA HIS A 481 -20.22 16.33 -27.69
C HIS A 481 -18.90 17.00 -28.11
N LYS A 482 -17.75 16.32 -27.93
CA LYS A 482 -16.46 16.83 -28.40
C LYS A 482 -16.44 17.02 -29.93
N LYS A 483 -16.96 16.06 -30.68
CA LYS A 483 -17.05 16.13 -32.16
C LYS A 483 -17.94 17.29 -32.62
N SER A 484 -19.06 17.53 -31.94
CA SER A 484 -19.95 18.68 -32.20
C SER A 484 -19.23 20.01 -31.97
N MET A 485 -18.53 20.15 -30.85
CA MET A 485 -17.74 21.34 -30.53
C MET A 485 -16.60 21.58 -31.53
N GLU A 486 -15.92 20.54 -32.00
CA GLU A 486 -14.87 20.64 -33.02
C GLU A 486 -15.43 21.03 -34.40
N LYS A 487 -16.60 20.50 -34.80
CA LYS A 487 -17.29 20.93 -36.02
C LYS A 487 -17.62 22.42 -35.98
N ASN A 488 -18.18 22.91 -34.87
CA ASN A 488 -18.50 24.33 -34.69
C ASN A 488 -17.25 25.23 -34.70
N LYS A 489 -16.10 24.75 -34.23
CA LYS A 489 -14.84 25.52 -34.32
C LYS A 489 -14.32 25.63 -35.75
N LYS A 490 -14.40 24.56 -36.55
CA LYS A 490 -13.94 24.58 -37.94
C LYS A 490 -14.79 25.48 -38.82
N THR A 491 -16.11 25.52 -38.62
CA THR A 491 -16.99 26.46 -39.32
C THR A 491 -16.69 27.91 -38.92
N ARG A 492 -16.43 28.17 -37.63
CA ARG A 492 -16.06 29.51 -37.12
C ARG A 492 -14.67 30.00 -37.53
N GLN A 493 -13.76 29.12 -37.96
CA GLN A 493 -12.39 29.51 -38.32
C GLN A 493 -12.33 30.47 -39.52
N PHE A 494 -13.35 30.45 -40.37
CA PHE A 494 -13.49 31.34 -41.53
C PHE A 494 -14.59 32.40 -41.35
N GLU A 495 -15.22 32.46 -40.18
CA GLU A 495 -16.20 33.51 -39.89
C GLU A 495 -15.48 34.84 -39.62
N PRO A 496 -15.90 35.94 -40.27
CA PRO A 496 -15.33 37.24 -39.99
C PRO A 496 -15.54 37.62 -38.52
N SER A 497 -14.57 38.30 -37.93
CA SER A 497 -14.70 38.77 -36.54
C SER A 497 -15.79 39.85 -36.43
N LEU A 498 -16.33 40.07 -35.24
CA LEU A 498 -17.39 41.08 -35.06
C LEU A 498 -16.96 42.45 -35.60
N VAL A 499 -15.69 42.84 -35.37
CA VAL A 499 -15.13 44.09 -35.89
C VAL A 499 -15.08 44.15 -37.41
N GLU A 500 -14.88 43.03 -38.09
CA GLU A 500 -14.91 42.96 -39.56
C GLU A 500 -16.33 43.04 -40.14
N ILE A 501 -17.34 42.65 -39.36
CA ILE A 501 -18.76 42.71 -39.77
C ILE A 501 -19.38 44.07 -39.42
N LEU A 502 -18.76 44.87 -38.52
CA LEU A 502 -19.27 46.18 -38.08
C LEU A 502 -19.53 47.16 -39.25
N GLU A 503 -18.78 47.04 -40.36
CA GLU A 503 -18.99 47.87 -41.56
C GLU A 503 -20.25 47.48 -42.34
N SER A 504 -20.89 46.36 -41.99
CA SER A 504 -22.10 45.82 -42.60
C SER A 504 -23.29 45.78 -41.62
N LYS A 505 -24.48 45.33 -42.07
CA LYS A 505 -25.67 45.26 -41.20
C LYS A 505 -25.54 44.11 -40.18
N VAL A 506 -25.11 44.44 -38.97
CA VAL A 506 -25.01 43.50 -37.84
C VAL A 506 -26.40 43.15 -37.29
N ARG A 507 -26.72 41.85 -37.17
CA ARG A 507 -27.89 41.32 -36.46
C ARG A 507 -27.50 40.85 -35.05
N PRO A 508 -28.45 40.75 -34.10
CA PRO A 508 -28.17 40.20 -32.77
C PRO A 508 -27.57 38.78 -32.77
N SER A 509 -27.85 37.98 -33.81
CA SER A 509 -27.26 36.65 -34.02
C SER A 509 -25.76 36.67 -34.33
N ASP A 510 -25.24 37.80 -34.81
CA ASP A 510 -23.88 37.95 -35.33
C ASP A 510 -22.89 38.35 -34.22
N VAL A 511 -23.40 38.64 -33.01
CA VAL A 511 -22.63 39.07 -31.85
C VAL A 511 -22.07 37.85 -31.11
N SER A 512 -20.88 37.39 -31.53
CA SER A 512 -20.09 36.36 -30.86
C SER A 512 -19.02 36.99 -29.97
N LEU A 513 -19.07 36.71 -28.64
CA LEU A 513 -18.04 37.17 -27.70
C LEU A 513 -16.70 36.41 -27.83
N ASP A 514 -16.69 35.28 -28.55
CA ASP A 514 -15.50 34.44 -28.73
C ASP A 514 -14.58 34.93 -29.87
N ASN A 515 -15.11 35.73 -30.82
CA ASN A 515 -14.39 36.20 -32.03
C ASN A 515 -14.61 37.71 -32.25
N LEU A 516 -14.27 38.52 -31.24
CA LEU A 516 -14.50 39.97 -31.25
C LEU A 516 -13.56 40.74 -32.20
N TYR A 517 -12.30 40.32 -32.30
CA TYR A 517 -11.25 41.02 -33.05
C TYR A 517 -10.28 40.03 -33.72
N PRO A 518 -9.80 40.30 -34.94
CA PRO A 518 -8.86 39.42 -35.62
C PRO A 518 -7.46 39.58 -35.00
N LEU A 519 -7.00 38.59 -34.24
CA LEU A 519 -5.67 38.63 -33.61
C LEU A 519 -4.51 38.44 -34.60
N ALA A 520 -4.78 37.96 -35.81
CA ALA A 520 -3.79 37.79 -36.87
C ALA A 520 -4.02 38.83 -37.99
N PRO A 521 -2.97 39.51 -38.48
CA PRO A 521 -3.10 40.47 -39.57
C PRO A 521 -3.49 39.77 -40.87
N ARG A 522 -4.50 40.29 -41.58
CA ARG A 522 -4.89 39.81 -42.91
C ARG A 522 -3.93 40.33 -43.97
N LEU A 523 -3.34 39.43 -44.75
CA LEU A 523 -2.62 39.78 -45.98
C LEU A 523 -3.67 40.08 -47.05
N LEU A 524 -3.87 41.36 -47.38
CA LEU A 524 -4.71 41.77 -48.50
C LEU A 524 -3.85 41.84 -49.77
N PRO A 525 -4.32 41.29 -50.90
CA PRO A 525 -3.63 41.48 -52.18
C PRO A 525 -3.68 42.96 -52.53
N ILE A 526 -2.51 43.61 -52.57
CA ILE A 526 -2.37 44.95 -53.11
C ILE A 526 -2.33 44.80 -54.64
N PRO A 527 -3.17 45.51 -55.41
CA PRO A 527 -3.07 45.45 -56.86
C PRO A 527 -1.67 45.86 -57.30
N PRO A 528 -1.07 45.21 -58.31
CA PRO A 528 0.25 45.58 -58.79
C PRO A 528 0.24 47.06 -59.17
N LYS A 529 1.32 47.76 -58.83
CA LYS A 529 1.50 49.18 -59.17
C LYS A 529 1.19 49.35 -60.66
N PRO A 530 0.35 50.32 -61.07
CA PRO A 530 -0.01 50.49 -62.47
C PRO A 530 1.27 50.65 -63.30
N PHE A 531 1.39 49.85 -64.36
CA PHE A 531 2.52 49.92 -65.28
C PHE A 531 2.49 51.27 -65.99
N LEU A 532 3.39 52.17 -65.59
CA LEU A 532 3.61 53.44 -66.28
C LEU A 532 4.68 53.20 -67.34
N TYR A 533 4.33 53.34 -68.62
CA TYR A 533 5.33 53.35 -69.68
C TYR A 533 6.01 54.70 -69.71
N ASP A 534 7.34 54.72 -69.64
CA ASP A 534 8.11 55.93 -69.90
C ASP A 534 8.15 56.17 -71.41
N LEU A 535 7.07 56.77 -71.92
CA LEU A 535 6.94 57.09 -73.33
C LEU A 535 7.96 58.15 -73.79
N ALA A 536 8.59 58.88 -72.87
CA ALA A 536 9.62 59.86 -73.21
C ALA A 536 10.86 59.19 -73.81
N TYR A 537 11.15 57.94 -73.43
CA TYR A 537 12.26 57.18 -74.00
C TYR A 537 12.13 56.96 -75.51
N ASN A 538 10.89 56.81 -76.00
CA ASN A 538 10.61 56.60 -77.43
C ASN A 538 10.92 57.84 -78.29
N TYR A 539 11.15 59.01 -77.68
CA TYR A 539 11.48 60.25 -78.38
C TYR A 539 12.99 60.54 -78.41
N PHE A 540 13.82 59.67 -77.81
CA PHE A 540 15.26 59.72 -78.05
C PHE A 540 15.60 59.14 -79.41
N ASN A 541 15.58 59.98 -80.44
CA ASN A 541 16.19 59.66 -81.72
C ASN A 541 17.64 60.14 -81.74
N ILE A 542 18.58 59.21 -81.85
CA ILE A 542 19.96 59.52 -82.26
C ILE A 542 19.91 59.71 -83.78
N PRO A 543 20.31 60.87 -84.32
CA PRO A 543 20.25 61.10 -85.77
C PRO A 543 21.16 60.11 -86.52
N ASP A 544 20.57 59.45 -87.52
CA ASP A 544 21.11 58.31 -88.26
C ASP A 544 22.50 58.55 -88.85
N SER A 545 23.45 57.66 -88.52
CA SER A 545 24.43 57.21 -89.50
C SER A 545 23.90 55.90 -90.09
N THR A 546 23.01 56.06 -91.07
CA THR A 546 22.74 55.17 -92.22
C THR A 546 23.05 53.67 -92.08
N SER A 547 21.96 52.90 -92.27
CA SER A 547 21.91 51.56 -92.91
C SER A 547 22.56 50.42 -92.11
N VAL A 548 21.90 49.28 -91.88
CA VAL A 548 21.48 48.29 -92.88
C VAL A 548 20.55 47.26 -92.19
N THR A 549 19.44 46.89 -92.87
CA THR A 549 18.64 45.63 -92.81
C THR A 549 17.99 45.21 -91.49
N GLU A 550 16.67 44.95 -91.48
CA GLU A 550 16.01 43.65 -91.80
C GLU A 550 16.61 42.49 -90.99
N GLU A 551 15.90 41.56 -90.37
CA GLU A 551 14.48 41.21 -90.29
C GLU A 551 14.43 40.08 -89.23
N SER A 552 13.42 40.07 -88.36
CA SER A 552 12.67 38.84 -88.01
C SER A 552 13.41 37.73 -87.18
N VAL A 553 12.84 36.80 -86.41
CA VAL A 553 11.50 36.32 -86.05
C VAL A 553 11.63 35.62 -84.67
N SER A 554 10.50 35.50 -83.96
CA SER A 554 10.02 34.30 -83.23
C SER A 554 10.66 33.80 -81.92
N SER A 555 9.78 33.72 -80.90
CA SER A 555 9.48 32.60 -79.96
C SER A 555 10.58 31.56 -79.66
N THR A 556 10.70 31.04 -78.43
CA THR A 556 9.83 29.96 -77.91
C THR A 556 10.12 29.67 -76.43
N THR A 557 9.09 29.11 -75.77
CA THR A 557 8.90 28.52 -74.42
C THR A 557 9.86 27.39 -73.98
N ALA A 558 9.68 27.00 -72.69
CA ALA A 558 10.08 25.76 -71.97
C ALA A 558 11.34 25.90 -71.09
N GLU A 559 11.52 25.30 -69.90
CA GLU A 559 10.76 24.35 -69.07
C GLU A 559 11.47 24.28 -67.68
N ALA A 560 10.83 23.62 -66.70
CA ALA A 560 11.30 23.43 -65.33
C ALA A 560 12.16 22.15 -65.15
N ASN A 561 12.99 22.10 -64.09
CA ASN A 561 13.40 20.91 -63.27
C ASN A 561 14.21 21.42 -62.04
N GLN A 562 13.77 21.18 -60.79
CA GLN A 562 14.12 20.06 -59.86
C GLN A 562 15.64 19.96 -59.56
N ASP A 563 16.10 20.40 -58.39
CA ASP A 563 16.20 19.72 -57.07
C ASP A 563 17.61 19.10 -56.87
N ASP A 564 18.36 19.58 -55.86
CA ASP A 564 19.02 18.75 -54.82
C ASP A 564 19.90 19.59 -53.86
N GLU A 565 19.75 19.27 -52.58
CA GLU A 565 20.38 19.78 -51.34
C GLU A 565 21.86 19.31 -51.15
N PRO A 566 22.59 19.52 -50.01
CA PRO A 566 22.57 20.54 -48.95
C PRO A 566 24.00 21.03 -48.49
N VAL A 567 24.03 21.78 -47.37
CA VAL A 567 25.10 21.93 -46.34
C VAL A 567 26.13 23.06 -46.49
N LYS A 568 26.07 24.04 -45.56
CA LYS A 568 27.09 24.32 -44.51
C LYS A 568 26.73 25.53 -43.65
N GLU A 569 26.38 25.27 -42.39
CA GLU A 569 26.33 26.26 -41.31
C GLU A 569 27.75 26.63 -40.84
N SER A 570 27.99 27.94 -40.74
CA SER A 570 29.16 28.55 -40.13
C SER A 570 28.88 28.91 -38.67
N LYS A 571 29.83 28.58 -37.79
CA LYS A 571 29.82 28.91 -36.35
C LYS A 571 30.35 30.31 -36.11
N ALA A 572 29.78 30.99 -35.12
CA ALA A 572 30.40 32.08 -34.37
C ALA A 572 30.10 31.95 -32.85
N PRO A 573 30.90 32.55 -31.94
CA PRO A 573 31.18 31.98 -30.61
C PRO A 573 30.76 32.87 -29.41
N SER A 574 30.68 32.26 -28.22
CA SER A 574 30.92 32.81 -26.86
C SER A 574 30.33 31.82 -25.82
N LYS A 575 30.76 31.65 -24.57
CA LYS A 575 31.73 32.26 -23.65
C LYS A 575 32.05 31.22 -22.55
N LYS A 576 33.23 31.32 -21.95
CA LYS A 576 33.74 30.49 -20.82
C LYS A 576 33.01 30.78 -19.49
N GLY A 577 32.96 29.78 -18.61
CA GLY A 577 32.73 29.93 -17.16
C GLY A 577 32.63 28.56 -16.47
N LEU A 578 33.75 28.03 -15.95
CA LEU A 578 34.13 28.01 -14.53
C LEU A 578 33.33 26.99 -13.71
N PHE A 579 33.80 25.74 -13.61
CA PHE A 579 33.69 24.80 -12.47
C PHE A 579 34.18 23.41 -12.92
N GLY A 580 35.50 23.32 -13.14
CA GLY A 580 36.21 22.04 -13.11
C GLY A 580 36.86 21.90 -11.74
N LEU A 581 36.23 21.14 -10.86
CA LEU A 581 36.83 20.67 -9.60
C LEU A 581 36.18 19.34 -9.24
N PHE A 582 37.03 18.33 -9.09
CA PHE A 582 36.79 16.95 -8.65
C PHE A 582 36.44 15.91 -9.72
N ARG A 583 37.51 15.41 -10.37
CA ARG A 583 37.73 13.98 -10.57
C ARG A 583 38.23 13.36 -9.26
N GLY A 584 37.76 12.15 -8.98
CA GLY A 584 38.19 11.23 -7.93
C GLY A 584 37.38 9.96 -8.06
#